data_AF-A0A1M5CK69-F1
#
_entry.id   AF-A0A1M5CK69-F1
#
_cell.length_a   1.000
_cell.length_b   1.000
_cell.length_c   1.000
_cell.angle_alpha   90.00
_cell.angle_beta   90.00
_cell.angle_gamma   90.00
#
_symmetry.space_group_name_H-M   'P 1'
#
loop_
_entity.id
_entity.type
_entity.pdbx_description
1 polymer ?
#
loop_
_entity_poly.entity_id
_entity_poly.type
_entity_poly.pdbx_seq_one_letter_code
_entity_poly.pdbx_strand_id
1 'polypeptide(L)'
;MDQTTIFVTVALAHFLALLSPGPDFLLVVKSAVKNRAGVAVGVAAGIAMANALYIALCLVGVGAILSRSTAWMWGLKMAGGLFLLYLGVMALRARKSDYRFLEHQPAADPNAHGLAVGPSFWREFLVGFASGILNPKNLLFYLSLFSLVLHDGVDMGFKLALGVWMTTVVLVWDVFIVVALSHGTVRSFFNRSAYYIDKATGAVLGAVGAKIVHSAASQG
;
A
#
# COMPACT_ATOMS: atom_id res chain seq x y z
N MET A 1 -3.04 16.00 -18.74
CA MET A 1 -3.77 16.21 -17.47
C MET A 1 -3.09 17.36 -16.76
N ASP A 2 -3.84 18.27 -16.13
CA ASP A 2 -3.23 19.28 -15.26
C ASP A 2 -2.58 18.59 -14.03
N GLN A 3 -1.50 19.16 -13.49
CA GLN A 3 -0.75 18.61 -12.35
C GLN A 3 -1.66 18.34 -11.16
N THR A 4 -2.67 19.19 -10.95
CA THR A 4 -3.70 19.03 -9.91
C THR A 4 -4.50 17.75 -10.09
N THR A 5 -4.93 17.43 -11.32
CA THR A 5 -5.71 16.21 -11.60
C THR A 5 -4.86 14.95 -11.41
N ILE A 6 -3.57 15.02 -11.77
CA ILE A 6 -2.62 13.93 -11.54
C ILE A 6 -2.46 13.69 -10.04
N PHE A 7 -2.18 14.74 -9.27
CA PHE A 7 -2.05 14.65 -7.82
C PHE A 7 -3.29 14.04 -7.17
N VAL A 8 -4.49 14.56 -7.47
CA VAL A 8 -5.74 14.07 -6.89
C VAL A 8 -5.98 12.61 -7.25
N THR A 9 -5.76 12.21 -8.51
CA THR A 9 -5.96 10.82 -8.94
C THR A 9 -5.01 9.88 -8.21
N VAL A 10 -3.73 10.26 -8.11
CA VAL A 10 -2.70 9.48 -7.43
C VAL A 10 -2.97 9.40 -5.94
N ALA A 11 -3.28 10.53 -5.32
CA ALA A 11 -3.51 10.62 -3.89
C ALA A 11 -4.72 9.77 -3.48
N LEU A 12 -5.82 9.84 -4.23
CA LEU A 12 -6.99 9.00 -4.00
C LEU A 12 -6.68 7.52 -4.22
N ALA A 13 -6.03 7.17 -5.34
CA ALA A 13 -5.69 5.77 -5.62
C ALA A 13 -4.75 5.18 -4.57
N HIS A 14 -3.74 5.94 -4.12
CA HIS A 14 -2.79 5.55 -3.09
C HIS A 14 -3.45 5.38 -1.73
N PHE A 15 -4.24 6.37 -1.31
CA PHE A 15 -4.94 6.32 -0.03
C PHE A 15 -5.94 5.15 0.02
N LEU A 16 -6.66 4.89 -1.07
CA LEU A 16 -7.58 3.76 -1.16
C LEU A 16 -6.82 2.42 -1.17
N ALA A 17 -5.70 2.32 -1.90
CA ALA A 17 -4.89 1.11 -1.91
C ALA A 17 -4.33 0.78 -0.51
N LEU A 18 -3.96 1.80 0.27
CA LEU A 18 -3.55 1.68 1.68
C LEU A 18 -4.69 1.22 2.58
N LEU A 19 -5.92 1.66 2.30
CA LEU A 19 -7.11 1.22 3.01
C LEU A 19 -7.48 -0.24 2.71
N SER A 20 -7.11 -0.78 1.55
CA SER A 20 -7.39 -2.19 1.22
C SER A 20 -6.47 -3.11 2.04
N PRO A 21 -7.05 -3.93 2.95
CA PRO A 21 -6.28 -4.86 3.76
C PRO A 21 -5.52 -5.86 2.87
N GLY A 22 -4.19 -5.80 2.92
CA GLY A 22 -3.27 -6.74 2.29
C GLY A 22 -2.35 -7.42 3.31
N PRO A 23 -1.36 -8.22 2.86
CA PRO A 23 -0.41 -8.90 3.73
C PRO A 23 0.29 -7.96 4.72
N ASP A 24 0.69 -6.77 4.25
CA ASP A 24 1.35 -5.75 5.06
C ASP A 24 0.44 -5.22 6.19
N PHE A 25 -0.82 -4.93 5.86
CA PHE A 25 -1.81 -4.50 6.85
C PHE A 25 -2.01 -5.57 7.94
N LEU A 26 -2.13 -6.85 7.56
CA LEU A 26 -2.25 -7.96 8.50
C LEU A 26 -1.03 -8.07 9.43
N LEU A 27 0.15 -7.84 8.88
CA LEU A 27 1.41 -7.89 9.62
C LEU A 27 1.51 -6.74 10.63
N VAL A 28 1.14 -5.52 10.23
CA VAL A 28 1.06 -4.35 11.12
C VAL A 28 0.09 -4.62 12.27
N VAL A 29 -1.11 -5.11 11.97
CA VAL A 29 -2.13 -5.45 12.97
C VAL A 29 -1.62 -6.52 13.94
N LYS A 30 -1.00 -7.58 13.42
CA LYS A 30 -0.44 -8.68 14.24
C LYS A 30 0.67 -8.17 15.16
N SER A 31 1.55 -7.30 14.67
CA SER A 31 2.63 -6.73 15.47
C SER A 31 2.09 -5.76 16.52
N ALA A 32 1.10 -4.92 16.16
CA ALA A 32 0.45 -3.99 17.08
C ALA A 32 -0.26 -4.68 18.25
N VAL A 33 -0.83 -5.87 18.02
CA VAL A 33 -1.50 -6.66 19.08
C VAL A 33 -0.50 -7.43 19.94
N LYS A 34 0.61 -7.88 19.36
CA LYS A 34 1.57 -8.76 20.03
C LYS A 34 2.67 -8.01 20.79
N ASN A 35 3.04 -6.83 20.31
CA ASN A 35 4.21 -6.08 20.77
C ASN A 35 3.80 -4.71 21.34
N ARG A 36 4.68 -4.09 22.14
CA ARG A 36 4.51 -2.68 22.55
C ARG A 36 4.54 -1.78 21.30
N ALA A 37 3.79 -0.68 21.33
CA ALA A 37 3.71 0.26 20.21
C ALA A 37 5.08 0.66 19.65
N GLY A 38 6.06 0.97 20.52
CA GLY A 38 7.42 1.33 20.09
C GLY A 38 8.16 0.22 19.32
N VAL A 39 7.86 -1.06 19.57
CA VAL A 39 8.41 -2.20 18.82
C VAL A 39 7.61 -2.44 17.53
N ALA A 40 6.29 -2.35 17.59
CA ALA A 40 5.40 -2.54 16.44
C ALA A 40 5.55 -1.45 15.36
N VAL A 41 5.94 -0.23 15.74
CA VAL A 41 6.34 0.84 14.79
C VAL A 41 7.51 0.41 13.91
N GLY A 42 8.33 -0.55 14.35
CA GLY A 42 9.36 -1.18 13.52
C GLY A 42 8.78 -1.76 12.22
N VAL A 43 7.69 -2.54 12.30
CA VAL A 43 7.03 -3.11 11.11
C VAL A 43 6.55 -2.03 10.15
N ALA A 44 5.88 -1.00 10.68
CA ALA A 44 5.40 0.14 9.91
C ALA A 44 6.54 0.85 9.16
N ALA A 45 7.65 1.13 9.85
CA ALA A 45 8.83 1.74 9.27
C ALA A 45 9.48 0.85 8.19
N GLY A 46 9.51 -0.47 8.41
CA GLY A 46 10.01 -1.44 7.44
C GLY A 46 9.20 -1.45 6.14
N ILE A 47 7.87 -1.52 6.25
CA ILE A 47 6.94 -1.49 5.09
C ILE A 47 7.08 -0.16 4.35
N ALA A 48 7.12 0.96 5.07
CA ALA A 48 7.29 2.28 4.47
C ALA A 48 8.62 2.40 3.71
N MET A 49 9.71 1.83 4.25
CA MET A 49 11.01 1.80 3.57
C MET A 49 10.99 0.94 2.30
N ALA A 50 10.35 -0.24 2.34
CA ALA A 50 10.18 -1.08 1.16
C ALA A 50 9.40 -0.35 0.06
N ASN A 51 8.33 0.35 0.43
CA ASN A 51 7.55 1.18 -0.47
C ASN A 51 8.34 2.35 -1.03
N ALA A 52 9.14 3.03 -0.20
CA ALA A 52 10.05 4.08 -0.65
C ALA A 52 11.05 3.57 -1.69
N LEU A 53 11.58 2.36 -1.50
CA LEU A 53 12.48 1.74 -2.47
C LEU A 53 11.79 1.48 -3.81
N TYR A 54 10.55 0.97 -3.81
CA TYR A 54 9.78 0.79 -5.04
C TYR A 54 9.48 2.10 -5.75
N ILE A 55 9.08 3.12 -5.00
CA ILE A 55 8.84 4.47 -5.54
C ILE A 55 10.12 5.00 -6.18
N ALA A 56 11.26 4.91 -5.50
CA ALA A 56 12.56 5.34 -6.03
C ALA A 56 12.95 4.55 -7.30
N LEU A 57 12.77 3.23 -7.30
CA LEU A 57 13.01 2.38 -8.47
C LEU A 57 12.10 2.75 -9.65
N CYS A 58 10.83 3.07 -9.39
CA CYS A 58 9.92 3.53 -10.44
C CYS A 58 10.34 4.89 -11.00
N LEU A 59 10.73 5.83 -10.13
CA LEU A 59 11.20 7.16 -10.54
C LEU A 59 12.47 7.08 -11.41
N VAL A 60 13.43 6.24 -11.04
CA VAL A 60 14.68 6.04 -11.80
C VAL A 60 14.45 5.20 -13.06
N GLY A 61 13.80 4.04 -12.90
CA GLY A 61 13.66 3.04 -13.96
C GLY A 61 12.75 3.49 -15.10
N VAL A 62 11.70 4.25 -14.81
CA VAL A 62 10.77 4.67 -15.85
C VAL A 62 11.34 5.83 -16.68
N GLY A 63 12.20 6.69 -16.13
CA GLY A 63 12.94 7.67 -16.95
C GLY A 63 13.79 7.01 -18.03
N ALA A 64 14.44 5.89 -17.70
CA ALA A 64 15.20 5.09 -18.66
C ALA A 64 14.29 4.37 -19.68
N ILE A 65 13.10 3.91 -19.29
CA ILE A 65 12.14 3.25 -20.20
C ILE A 65 11.50 4.26 -21.16
N LEU A 66 11.14 5.46 -20.69
CA LEU A 66 10.62 6.57 -21.51
C LEU A 66 11.57 6.89 -22.68
N SER A 67 12.87 6.94 -22.40
CA SER A 67 13.88 7.25 -23.42
C SER A 67 14.07 6.16 -24.48
N ARG A 68 13.56 4.94 -24.26
CA ARG A 68 13.86 3.77 -25.10
C ARG A 68 12.75 3.42 -26.10
N SER A 69 11.47 3.45 -25.71
CA SER A 69 10.38 3.13 -26.65
C SER A 69 8.99 3.43 -26.09
N THR A 70 8.12 4.00 -26.93
CA THR A 70 6.68 4.14 -26.68
C THR A 70 5.96 2.79 -26.52
N ALA A 71 6.43 1.71 -27.16
CA ALA A 71 5.84 0.38 -27.04
C ALA A 71 6.04 -0.24 -25.65
N TRP A 72 7.20 -0.04 -25.02
CA TRP A 72 7.47 -0.51 -23.66
C TRP A 72 6.61 0.22 -22.64
N MET A 73 6.41 1.54 -22.83
CA MET A 73 5.51 2.31 -22.00
C MET A 73 4.05 1.86 -22.16
N TRP A 74 3.61 1.58 -23.39
CA TRP A 74 2.28 1.05 -23.65
C TRP A 74 2.06 -0.29 -22.93
N GLY A 75 3.01 -1.22 -23.05
CA GLY A 75 2.95 -2.53 -22.37
C GLY A 75 2.89 -2.39 -20.84
N LEU A 76 3.65 -1.44 -20.29
CA LEU A 76 3.63 -1.15 -18.86
C LEU A 76 2.29 -0.58 -18.38
N LYS A 77 1.71 0.37 -19.14
CA LYS A 77 0.37 0.93 -18.86
C LYS A 77 -0.70 -0.15 -18.91
N MET A 78 -0.67 -1.02 -19.94
CA MET A 78 -1.62 -2.13 -20.07
C MET A 78 -1.51 -3.13 -18.93
N ALA A 79 -0.29 -3.60 -18.62
CA ALA A 79 -0.05 -4.51 -17.51
C ALA A 79 -0.50 -3.89 -16.18
N GLY A 80 -0.18 -2.62 -15.97
CA GLY A 80 -0.54 -1.91 -14.76
C GLY A 80 -2.05 -1.69 -14.60
N GLY A 81 -2.76 -1.33 -15.68
CA GLY A 81 -4.21 -1.15 -15.67
C GLY A 81 -4.95 -2.47 -15.43
N LEU A 82 -4.54 -3.55 -16.10
CA LEU A 82 -5.10 -4.89 -15.89
C LEU A 82 -4.86 -5.39 -14.46
N PHE A 83 -3.71 -5.09 -13.87
CA PHE A 83 -3.44 -5.44 -12.48
C PHE A 83 -4.32 -4.69 -11.50
N LEU A 84 -4.54 -3.38 -11.70
CA LEU A 84 -5.45 -2.61 -10.85
C LEU A 84 -6.90 -3.10 -10.97
N LEU A 85 -7.33 -3.51 -12.17
CA LEU A 85 -8.60 -4.19 -12.39
C LEU A 85 -8.67 -5.51 -11.62
N TYR A 86 -7.62 -6.33 -11.69
CA TYR A 86 -7.54 -7.58 -10.95
C TYR A 86 -7.64 -7.35 -9.43
N LEU A 87 -6.88 -6.40 -8.87
CA LEU A 87 -6.98 -6.03 -7.46
C LEU A 87 -8.38 -5.52 -7.10
N GLY A 88 -8.96 -4.70 -7.97
CA GLY A 88 -10.33 -4.20 -7.81
C GLY A 88 -11.35 -5.35 -7.70
N VAL A 89 -11.27 -6.30 -8.64
CA VAL A 89 -12.13 -7.49 -8.64
C VAL A 89 -11.89 -8.37 -7.42
N MET A 90 -10.64 -8.56 -7.00
CA MET A 90 -10.31 -9.38 -5.82
C MET A 90 -10.90 -8.78 -4.55
N ALA A 91 -10.76 -7.47 -4.35
CA ALA A 91 -11.36 -6.75 -3.22
C ALA A 91 -12.91 -6.76 -3.27
N LEU A 92 -13.51 -6.63 -4.47
CA LEU A 92 -14.94 -6.81 -4.68
C LEU A 92 -15.43 -8.25 -4.48
N ARG A 93 -14.55 -9.25 -4.54
CA ARG A 93 -14.86 -10.67 -4.29
C ARG A 93 -14.56 -11.14 -2.86
N ALA A 94 -13.81 -10.36 -2.08
CA ALA A 94 -13.49 -10.69 -0.69
C ALA A 94 -14.74 -10.94 0.15
N ARG A 95 -14.71 -11.96 1.00
CA ARG A 95 -15.85 -12.38 1.84
C ARG A 95 -15.67 -11.85 3.25
N LYS A 96 -16.79 -11.60 3.94
CA LYS A 96 -16.78 -11.10 5.33
C LYS A 96 -16.09 -12.06 6.30
N SER A 97 -16.06 -13.35 5.98
CA SER A 97 -15.34 -14.41 6.70
C SER A 97 -13.82 -14.20 6.71
N ASP A 98 -13.27 -13.58 5.68
CA ASP A 98 -11.82 -13.46 5.48
C ASP A 98 -11.20 -12.47 6.49
N TYR A 99 -12.04 -11.65 7.14
CA TYR A 99 -11.65 -10.66 8.16
C TYR A 99 -11.91 -11.14 9.61
N ARG A 100 -12.40 -12.36 9.81
CA ARG A 100 -12.71 -12.89 11.16
C ARG A 100 -11.48 -13.31 11.98
N PHE A 101 -10.29 -13.37 11.39
CA PHE A 101 -9.06 -13.76 12.09
C PHE A 101 -8.69 -12.84 13.28
N LEU A 102 -9.25 -11.63 13.33
CA LEU A 102 -9.06 -10.67 14.42
C LEU A 102 -9.96 -10.92 15.63
N GLU A 103 -10.99 -11.76 15.50
CA GLU A 103 -12.02 -12.06 16.51
C GLU A 103 -11.53 -13.09 17.56
N HIS A 104 -10.44 -13.82 17.29
CA HIS A 104 -9.96 -14.94 18.13
C HIS A 104 -8.54 -14.79 18.68
N GLN A 105 -7.86 -13.67 18.46
CA GLN A 105 -6.57 -13.45 19.12
C GLN A 105 -6.78 -12.89 20.53
N PRO A 106 -6.42 -13.62 21.61
CA PRO A 106 -6.47 -13.07 22.96
C PRO A 106 -5.63 -11.79 22.99
N ALA A 107 -6.14 -10.74 23.65
CA ALA A 107 -5.35 -9.55 23.93
C ALA A 107 -4.11 -10.00 24.71
N ALA A 108 -2.91 -9.64 24.24
CA ALA A 108 -1.70 -9.95 24.97
C ALA A 108 -1.75 -9.23 26.32
N ASP A 109 -1.48 -9.98 27.39
CA ASP A 109 -1.40 -9.44 28.75
C ASP A 109 -0.26 -8.40 28.82
N PRO A 110 -0.54 -7.12 29.13
CA PRO A 110 0.50 -6.10 29.25
C PRO A 110 1.55 -6.43 30.33
N ASN A 111 1.27 -7.38 31.23
CA ASN A 111 2.13 -7.80 32.34
C ASN A 111 2.85 -9.15 32.14
N ALA A 112 2.79 -9.79 30.96
CA ALA A 112 3.54 -11.01 30.68
C ALA A 112 5.06 -10.72 30.53
N HIS A 113 5.72 -10.39 31.63
CA HIS A 113 7.16 -10.12 31.74
C HIS A 113 7.90 -11.43 32.00
N GLY A 114 8.11 -12.21 30.94
CA GLY A 114 9.11 -13.27 30.93
C GLY A 114 10.45 -12.73 30.40
N LEU A 115 11.57 -13.15 31.01
CA LEU A 115 12.96 -12.86 30.67
C LEU A 115 13.41 -13.40 29.29
N ALA A 116 12.54 -13.40 28.28
CA ALA A 116 12.92 -13.64 26.90
C ALA A 116 13.32 -12.30 26.26
N VAL A 117 14.41 -12.27 25.50
CA VAL A 117 14.76 -11.14 24.64
C VAL A 117 13.57 -10.89 23.71
N GLY A 118 12.72 -9.92 24.08
CA GLY A 118 11.53 -9.56 23.31
C GLY A 118 11.94 -9.14 21.89
N PRO A 119 11.05 -9.26 20.89
CA PRO A 119 11.33 -8.74 19.56
C PRO A 119 11.77 -7.28 19.65
N SER A 120 12.92 -6.96 19.05
CA SER A 120 13.45 -5.61 18.97
C SER A 120 12.82 -4.86 17.81
N PHE A 121 12.82 -3.52 17.89
CA PHE A 121 12.40 -2.64 16.80
C PHE A 121 13.03 -3.07 15.45
N TRP A 122 14.34 -3.34 15.46
CA TRP A 122 15.09 -3.73 14.25
C TRP A 122 14.61 -5.04 13.64
N ARG A 123 14.23 -6.02 14.47
CA ARG A 123 13.70 -7.29 13.98
C ARG A 123 12.33 -7.10 13.33
N GLU A 124 11.45 -6.33 13.94
CA GLU A 124 10.14 -5.99 13.37
C GLU A 124 10.29 -5.13 12.09
N PHE A 125 11.27 -4.23 12.05
CA PHE A 125 11.64 -3.48 10.85
C PHE A 125 12.05 -4.39 9.69
N LEU A 126 12.95 -5.35 9.92
CA LEU A 126 13.36 -6.29 8.88
C LEU A 126 12.19 -7.16 8.40
N VAL A 127 11.31 -7.57 9.32
CA VAL A 127 10.09 -8.32 8.98
C VAL A 127 9.14 -7.48 8.13
N GLY A 128 8.90 -6.23 8.48
CA GLY A 128 8.09 -5.30 7.70
C GLY A 128 8.70 -4.99 6.33
N PHE A 129 10.01 -4.76 6.27
CA PHE A 129 10.73 -4.51 5.02
C PHE A 129 10.67 -5.74 4.09
N ALA A 130 10.93 -6.94 4.61
CA ALA A 130 10.83 -8.16 3.84
C ALA A 130 9.40 -8.40 3.33
N SER A 131 8.38 -8.15 4.16
CA SER A 131 6.98 -8.21 3.73
C SER A 131 6.71 -7.25 2.59
N GLY A 132 7.07 -5.98 2.74
CA GLY A 132 6.81 -4.95 1.75
C GLY A 132 7.49 -5.22 0.40
N ILE A 133 8.74 -5.73 0.41
CA ILE A 133 9.49 -6.11 -0.81
C ILE A 133 8.97 -7.41 -1.43
N LEU A 134 8.52 -8.37 -0.63
CA LEU A 134 7.96 -9.62 -1.16
C LEU A 134 6.48 -9.49 -1.51
N ASN A 135 5.85 -8.35 -1.20
CA ASN A 135 4.44 -8.13 -1.46
C ASN A 135 4.23 -7.77 -2.94
N PRO A 136 3.70 -8.69 -3.77
CA PRO A 136 3.46 -8.42 -5.19
C PRO A 136 2.44 -7.29 -5.40
N LYS A 137 1.58 -7.01 -4.40
CA LYS A 137 0.64 -5.88 -4.43
C LYS A 137 1.38 -4.55 -4.55
N ASN A 138 2.43 -4.34 -3.76
CA ASN A 138 3.16 -3.06 -3.72
C ASN A 138 3.88 -2.82 -5.04
N LEU A 139 4.70 -3.79 -5.47
CA LEU A 139 5.44 -3.71 -6.73
C LEU A 139 4.51 -3.35 -7.89
N LEU A 140 3.45 -4.13 -8.07
CA LEU A 140 2.55 -3.96 -9.20
C LEU A 140 1.70 -2.70 -9.06
N PHE A 141 1.28 -2.30 -7.85
CA PHE A 141 0.56 -1.05 -7.61
C PHE A 141 1.40 0.18 -7.98
N TYR A 142 2.63 0.29 -7.49
CA TYR A 142 3.50 1.42 -7.81
C TYR A 142 3.83 1.44 -9.30
N LEU A 143 4.07 0.28 -9.90
CA LEU A 143 4.32 0.19 -11.34
C LEU A 143 3.12 0.71 -12.16
N SER A 144 1.90 0.30 -11.80
CA SER A 144 0.66 0.79 -12.41
C SER A 144 0.48 2.30 -12.21
N LEU A 145 0.67 2.78 -10.98
CA LEU A 145 0.43 4.17 -10.63
C LEU A 145 1.45 5.10 -11.29
N PHE A 146 2.72 4.72 -11.33
CA PHE A 146 3.75 5.50 -12.00
C PHE A 146 3.59 5.47 -13.52
N SER A 147 3.03 4.41 -14.12
CA SER A 147 2.69 4.41 -15.55
C SER A 147 1.65 5.48 -15.95
N LEU A 148 0.83 5.94 -15.00
CA LEU A 148 -0.12 7.04 -15.19
C LEU A 148 0.54 8.42 -15.10
N VAL A 149 1.51 8.56 -14.20
CA VAL A 149 2.11 9.85 -13.81
C VAL A 149 3.30 10.21 -14.70
N LEU A 150 3.96 9.21 -15.29
CA LEU A 150 5.21 9.39 -16.00
C LEU A 150 4.94 9.60 -17.50
N HIS A 151 4.71 10.86 -17.85
CA HIS A 151 4.79 11.37 -19.22
C HIS A 151 5.76 12.56 -19.26
N ASP A 152 6.31 12.87 -20.43
CA ASP A 152 7.43 13.82 -20.63
C ASP A 152 7.16 15.26 -20.15
N GLY A 153 5.92 15.59 -19.77
CA GLY A 153 5.53 16.93 -19.33
C GLY A 153 5.53 17.17 -17.81
N VAL A 154 5.85 16.16 -16.98
CA VAL A 154 5.80 16.30 -15.51
C VAL A 154 7.19 16.59 -14.94
N ASP A 155 7.29 17.70 -14.22
CA ASP A 155 8.49 18.15 -13.53
C ASP A 155 9.07 17.10 -12.56
N MET A 156 10.41 17.03 -12.49
CA MET A 156 11.11 16.08 -11.63
C MET A 156 10.92 16.42 -10.14
N GLY A 157 10.88 17.71 -9.80
CA GLY A 157 10.59 18.17 -8.43
C GLY A 157 9.20 17.71 -7.98
N PHE A 158 8.20 17.83 -8.84
CA PHE A 158 6.85 17.31 -8.57
C PHE A 158 6.83 15.79 -8.36
N LYS A 159 7.54 15.02 -9.19
CA LYS A 159 7.64 13.55 -9.05
C LYS A 159 8.29 13.15 -7.72
N LEU A 160 9.34 13.84 -7.30
CA LEU A 160 10.01 13.61 -6.02
C LEU A 160 9.10 13.96 -4.84
N ALA A 161 8.43 15.11 -4.89
CA ALA A 161 7.48 15.53 -3.86
C ALA A 161 6.34 14.51 -3.71
N LEU A 162 5.83 14.00 -4.82
CA LEU A 162 4.81 12.96 -4.85
C LEU A 162 5.31 11.65 -4.22
N GLY A 163 6.54 11.23 -4.53
CA GLY A 163 7.16 10.05 -3.91
C GLY A 163 7.32 10.19 -2.39
N VAL A 164 7.85 11.32 -1.93
CA VAL A 164 7.99 11.63 -0.48
C VAL A 164 6.64 11.64 0.22
N TRP A 165 5.64 12.27 -0.40
CA TRP A 165 4.27 12.29 0.11
C TRP A 165 3.71 10.87 0.25
N MET A 166 3.84 10.02 -0.79
CA MET A 166 3.35 8.65 -0.77
C MET A 166 3.98 7.81 0.33
N THR A 167 5.31 7.88 0.49
CA THR A 167 6.03 7.19 1.58
C THR A 167 5.59 7.67 2.95
N THR A 168 5.41 8.99 3.11
CA THR A 168 4.98 9.59 4.38
C THR A 168 3.57 9.13 4.76
N VAL A 169 2.66 9.10 3.80
CA VAL A 169 1.28 8.65 4.02
C VAL A 169 1.24 7.18 4.45
N VAL A 170 2.05 6.30 3.83
CA VAL A 170 2.18 4.89 4.26
C VAL A 170 2.61 4.82 5.72
N LEU A 171 3.71 5.51 6.05
CA LEU A 171 4.27 5.47 7.40
C LEU A 171 3.29 5.99 8.45
N VAL A 172 2.67 7.14 8.19
CA VAL A 172 1.70 7.77 9.09
C VAL A 172 0.49 6.86 9.28
N TRP A 173 -0.02 6.26 8.21
CA TRP A 173 -1.15 5.34 8.28
C TRP A 173 -0.82 4.08 9.09
N ASP A 174 0.31 3.44 8.82
CA ASP A 174 0.69 2.22 9.53
C ASP A 174 0.98 2.48 11.01
N VAL A 175 1.65 3.60 11.33
CA VAL A 175 1.86 4.04 12.72
C VAL A 175 0.54 4.36 13.40
N PHE A 176 -0.40 5.02 12.70
CA PHE A 176 -1.74 5.27 13.22
C PHE A 176 -2.45 3.96 13.56
N ILE A 177 -2.38 2.94 12.69
CA ILE A 177 -2.95 1.62 12.96
C ILE A 177 -2.30 0.96 14.19
N VAL A 178 -0.96 1.04 14.31
CA VAL A 178 -0.25 0.52 15.50
C VAL A 178 -0.74 1.16 16.79
N VAL A 179 -0.84 2.49 16.82
CA VAL A 179 -1.27 3.25 18.00
C VAL A 179 -2.75 3.03 18.28
N ALA A 180 -3.60 3.08 17.25
CA ALA A 180 -5.04 2.92 17.38
C ALA A 180 -5.41 1.52 17.89
N LEU A 181 -4.72 0.47 17.42
CA LEU A 181 -4.95 -0.92 17.85
C LEU A 181 -4.31 -1.26 19.19
N SER A 182 -3.41 -0.41 19.70
CA SER A 182 -2.96 -0.48 21.09
C SER A 182 -4.10 -0.18 22.08
N HIS A 183 -5.21 0.43 21.61
CA HIS A 183 -6.43 0.66 22.38
C HIS A 183 -7.53 -0.35 22.00
N GLY A 184 -7.91 -1.24 22.93
CA GLY A 184 -8.80 -2.38 22.66
C GLY A 184 -10.18 -2.07 22.05
N THR A 185 -10.70 -0.86 22.24
CA THR A 185 -12.01 -0.41 21.70
C THR A 185 -12.01 -0.24 20.18
N VAL A 186 -10.87 0.16 19.57
CA VAL A 186 -10.77 0.38 18.12
C VAL A 186 -10.76 -0.93 17.34
N ARG A 187 -10.30 -2.02 17.98
CA ARG A 187 -10.17 -3.35 17.39
C ARG A 187 -11.50 -3.92 16.90
N SER A 188 -12.59 -3.73 17.64
CA SER A 188 -13.91 -4.26 17.25
C SER A 188 -14.55 -3.45 16.12
N PHE A 189 -14.33 -2.13 16.10
CA PHE A 189 -14.78 -1.24 15.04
C PHE A 189 -14.06 -1.54 13.71
N PHE A 190 -12.75 -1.74 13.76
CA PHE A 190 -11.95 -2.01 12.57
C PHE A 190 -12.32 -3.35 11.92
N ASN A 191 -12.53 -4.41 12.71
CA ASN A 191 -12.99 -5.72 12.20
C ASN A 191 -14.31 -5.62 11.43
N ARG A 192 -15.22 -4.77 11.89
CA ARG A 192 -16.56 -4.62 11.35
C ARG A 192 -16.57 -3.75 10.08
N SER A 193 -15.61 -2.84 9.96
CA SER A 193 -15.48 -1.87 8.86
C SER A 193 -14.54 -2.34 7.75
N ALA A 194 -13.55 -3.20 8.03
CA ALA A 194 -12.55 -3.66 7.06
C ALA A 194 -13.17 -4.26 5.79
N TYR A 195 -14.27 -5.01 5.92
CA TYR A 195 -15.01 -5.55 4.77
C TYR A 195 -15.55 -4.46 3.84
N TYR A 196 -16.15 -3.40 4.40
CA TYR A 196 -16.73 -2.31 3.61
C TYR A 196 -15.65 -1.42 2.99
N ILE A 197 -14.56 -1.21 3.73
CA ILE A 197 -13.38 -0.49 3.24
C ILE A 197 -12.80 -1.22 2.03
N ASP A 198 -12.64 -2.54 2.08
CA ASP A 198 -12.09 -3.30 0.95
C ASP A 198 -13.03 -3.27 -0.27
N LYS A 199 -14.36 -3.28 -0.08
CA LYS A 199 -15.32 -3.08 -1.19
C LYS A 199 -15.19 -1.71 -1.85
N ALA A 200 -15.09 -0.65 -1.06
CA ALA A 200 -14.95 0.71 -1.56
C ALA A 200 -13.62 0.87 -2.32
N THR A 201 -12.52 0.38 -1.76
CA THR A 201 -11.22 0.36 -2.45
C THR A 201 -11.31 -0.44 -3.74
N GLY A 202 -11.94 -1.61 -3.72
CA GLY A 202 -12.09 -2.46 -4.89
C GLY A 202 -12.81 -1.78 -6.06
N ALA A 203 -13.90 -1.05 -5.77
CA ALA A 203 -14.65 -0.30 -6.77
C ALA A 203 -13.80 0.79 -7.43
N VAL A 204 -13.04 1.55 -6.64
CA VAL A 204 -12.22 2.65 -7.16
C VAL A 204 -10.99 2.13 -7.90
N LEU A 205 -10.28 1.13 -7.37
CA LEU A 205 -9.16 0.49 -8.06
C LEU A 205 -9.60 -0.10 -9.40
N GLY A 206 -10.77 -0.75 -9.43
CA GLY A 206 -11.38 -1.24 -10.67
C GLY A 206 -11.66 -0.12 -11.67
N ALA A 207 -12.22 1.00 -11.22
CA ALA A 207 -12.50 2.16 -12.08
C ALA A 207 -11.21 2.81 -12.62
N VAL A 208 -10.18 2.97 -11.78
CA VAL A 208 -8.87 3.49 -12.18
C VAL A 208 -8.19 2.54 -13.17
N GLY A 209 -8.20 1.23 -12.89
CA GLY A 209 -7.68 0.20 -13.80
C GLY A 209 -8.38 0.21 -15.16
N ALA A 210 -9.70 0.27 -15.18
CA ALA A 210 -10.49 0.37 -16.42
C ALA A 210 -10.13 1.62 -17.23
N LYS A 211 -9.99 2.77 -16.55
CA LYS A 211 -9.59 4.03 -17.18
C LYS A 211 -8.18 3.96 -17.78
N ILE A 212 -7.23 3.30 -17.10
CA ILE A 212 -5.87 3.08 -17.62
C ILE A 212 -5.91 2.22 -18.87
N VAL A 213 -6.58 1.07 -18.82
CA VAL A 213 -6.67 0.15 -19.96
C VAL A 213 -7.32 0.85 -21.16
N HIS A 214 -8.42 1.58 -20.94
CA HIS A 214 -9.06 2.37 -22.00
C HIS A 214 -8.12 3.44 -22.57
N SER A 215 -7.41 4.18 -21.70
CA SER A 215 -6.44 5.20 -22.13
C SER A 215 -5.28 4.59 -22.94
N ALA A 216 -4.76 3.44 -22.53
CA ALA A 216 -3.68 2.76 -23.23
C ALA A 216 -4.15 2.19 -24.57
N ALA A 217 -5.36 1.61 -24.63
CA ALA A 217 -5.96 1.12 -25.86
C ALA A 217 -6.26 2.24 -26.88
N SER A 218 -6.53 3.47 -26.42
CA SER A 218 -6.73 4.64 -27.29
C SER A 218 -5.44 5.28 -27.81
N GLN A 219 -4.27 4.88 -27.29
CA GLN A 219 -2.94 5.43 -27.62
C GLN A 219 -2.05 4.42 -28.37
N GLY A 220 -2.49 3.16 -28.49
CA GLY A 220 -1.78 2.09 -29.18
C GLY A 220 -2.23 1.91 -30.61
#